data_AF-A0A2D4MWU0-F1
#
_entry.id   AF-A0A2D4MWU0-F1
#
_cell.length_a   1.000
_cell.length_b   1.000
_cell.length_c   1.000
_cell.angle_alpha   90.00
_cell.angle_beta   90.00
_cell.angle_gamma   90.00
#
_symmetry.space_group_name_H-M   'P 1'
#
loop_
_entity.id
_entity.type
_entity.pdbx_description
1 polymer ?
#
loop_
_entity_poly.entity_id
_entity_poly.type
_entity_poly.pdbx_seq_one_letter_code
_entity_poly.pdbx_strand_id
1 'polypeptide(L)'
;MSGAVEEWKEGLSIRVLQKIHDLESQAEKFKKERQQRQFQLESLEAALEKQKQKVDKEKNEGAALKRENQNLMELCDNLEKTRQKLFHELQMKESQINFQEGQLISSKKQVESLGQDFKRYKSELEKQPKTFGNGDTSFENTPQRSNTG
;
A
#
# COMPACT_ATOMS: atom_id res chain seq x y z
N MET A 1 -10.36 53.93 -56.63
CA MET A 1 -9.74 54.24 -57.94
C MET A 1 -10.29 53.22 -58.94
N SER A 2 -11.28 53.59 -59.76
CA SER A 2 -11.97 52.64 -60.65
C SER A 2 -12.07 53.10 -62.12
N GLY A 3 -11.45 54.22 -62.48
CA GLY A 3 -11.49 54.73 -63.88
C GLY A 3 -10.65 53.88 -64.83
N ALA A 4 -9.38 53.63 -64.49
CA ALA A 4 -8.45 52.89 -65.34
C ALA A 4 -8.75 51.38 -65.47
N VAL A 5 -9.68 50.83 -64.68
CA VAL A 5 -9.99 49.38 -64.66
C VAL A 5 -11.01 49.00 -65.74
N GLU A 6 -11.77 49.95 -66.28
CA GLU A 6 -12.82 49.70 -67.27
C GLU A 6 -12.49 50.26 -68.66
N GLU A 7 -11.47 51.12 -68.78
CA GLU A 7 -11.00 51.70 -70.06
C GLU A 7 -10.59 50.62 -71.09
N TRP A 8 -10.10 49.45 -70.66
CA TRP A 8 -9.77 48.36 -71.59
C TRP A 8 -11.00 47.64 -72.16
N LYS A 9 -12.17 47.82 -71.55
CA LYS A 9 -13.44 47.24 -72.01
C LYS A 9 -14.09 48.08 -73.11
N GLU A 10 -13.60 49.30 -73.34
CA GLU A 10 -14.10 50.22 -74.36
C GLU A 10 -13.86 49.67 -75.78
N GLY A 11 -14.89 49.70 -76.63
CA GLY A 11 -14.84 49.14 -77.99
C GLY A 11 -15.08 47.62 -78.10
N LEU A 12 -15.24 46.89 -76.99
CA LEU A 12 -15.61 45.47 -77.01
C LEU A 12 -17.10 45.27 -77.34
N SER A 13 -17.42 44.18 -78.05
CA SER A 13 -18.83 43.83 -78.32
C SER A 13 -19.57 43.43 -77.05
N ILE A 14 -20.89 43.67 -77.01
CA ILE A 14 -21.77 43.34 -75.87
C ILE A 14 -21.63 41.86 -75.44
N ARG A 15 -21.47 40.94 -76.41
CA ARG A 15 -21.31 39.50 -76.13
C ARG A 15 -20.01 39.20 -75.37
N VAL A 16 -18.93 39.92 -75.69
CA VAL A 16 -17.64 39.79 -75.01
C VAL A 16 -17.72 40.39 -73.61
N LEU A 17 -18.34 41.57 -73.45
CA LEU A 17 -18.55 42.21 -72.15
C LEU A 17 -19.36 41.33 -71.20
N GLN A 18 -20.45 40.72 -71.69
CA GLN A 18 -21.24 39.78 -70.88
C GLN A 18 -20.39 38.60 -70.41
N LYS A 19 -19.56 38.03 -71.31
CA LYS A 19 -18.71 36.90 -70.95
C LYS A 19 -17.64 37.27 -69.91
N ILE A 20 -17.08 38.48 -70.00
CA ILE A 20 -16.13 39.00 -68.99
C ILE A 20 -16.82 39.10 -67.63
N HIS A 21 -18.00 39.72 -67.57
CA HIS A 21 -18.77 39.85 -66.33
C HIS A 21 -19.09 38.48 -65.70
N ASP A 22 -19.51 37.50 -66.52
CA ASP A 22 -19.81 36.15 -66.03
C ASP A 22 -18.56 35.47 -65.43
N LEU A 23 -17.39 35.66 -66.06
CA LEU A 23 -16.11 35.14 -65.57
C LEU A 23 -15.64 35.86 -64.29
N GLU A 24 -15.79 37.18 -64.21
CA GLU A 24 -15.50 37.98 -63.01
C GLU A 24 -16.37 37.52 -61.83
N SER A 25 -17.66 37.30 -62.07
CA SER A 25 -18.60 36.77 -61.06
C SER A 25 -18.21 35.37 -60.59
N GLN A 26 -17.82 34.50 -61.52
CA GLN A 26 -17.36 33.14 -61.20
C GLN A 26 -16.05 33.15 -60.41
N ALA A 27 -15.10 34.03 -60.75
CA ALA A 27 -13.85 34.19 -60.03
C ALA A 27 -14.09 34.64 -58.57
N GLU A 28 -15.01 35.59 -58.35
CA GLU A 28 -15.36 36.05 -57.01
C GLU A 28 -16.07 34.95 -56.20
N LYS A 29 -16.94 34.16 -56.83
CA LYS A 29 -17.54 32.97 -56.20
C LYS A 29 -16.48 31.98 -55.74
N PHE A 30 -15.54 31.61 -56.61
CA PHE A 30 -14.47 30.67 -56.25
C PHE A 30 -13.54 31.22 -55.17
N LYS A 31 -13.28 32.53 -55.14
CA LYS A 31 -12.50 33.18 -54.08
C LYS A 31 -13.18 33.05 -52.71
N LYS A 32 -14.50 33.29 -52.63
CA LYS A 32 -15.28 33.11 -51.40
C LYS A 32 -15.33 31.66 -50.96
N GLU A 33 -15.58 30.73 -51.89
CA GLU A 33 -15.54 29.29 -51.59
C GLU A 33 -14.17 28.85 -51.07
N ARG A 34 -13.08 29.35 -51.66
CA ARG A 34 -11.72 29.06 -51.19
C ARG A 34 -11.50 29.56 -49.76
N GLN A 35 -11.92 30.79 -49.45
CA GLN A 35 -11.81 31.35 -48.11
C GLN A 35 -12.62 30.56 -47.08
N GLN A 36 -13.84 30.15 -47.43
CA GLN A 36 -14.68 29.33 -46.55
C GLN A 36 -14.03 27.96 -46.28
N ARG A 37 -13.52 27.29 -47.33
CA ARG A 37 -12.81 26.01 -47.18
C ARG A 37 -11.54 26.16 -46.35
N GLN A 38 -10.81 27.26 -46.53
CA GLN A 38 -9.60 27.55 -45.74
C GLN A 38 -9.93 27.67 -44.25
N PHE A 39 -10.98 28.44 -43.90
CA PHE A 39 -11.42 28.56 -42.51
C PHE A 39 -11.86 27.22 -41.91
N GLN A 40 -12.57 26.39 -42.68
CA GLN A 40 -12.97 25.05 -42.24
C GLN A 40 -11.75 24.16 -41.98
N LEU A 41 -10.76 24.21 -42.85
CA LEU A 41 -9.51 23.46 -42.71
C LEU A 41 -8.76 23.88 -41.44
N GLU A 42 -8.58 25.19 -41.22
CA GLU A 42 -7.93 25.72 -40.01
C GLU A 42 -8.66 25.31 -38.71
N SER A 43 -10.00 25.32 -38.74
CA SER A 43 -10.82 24.88 -37.60
C SER A 43 -10.65 23.38 -37.31
N LEU A 44 -10.61 22.55 -38.36
CA LEU A 44 -10.38 21.11 -38.23
C LEU A 44 -8.96 20.80 -37.75
N GLU A 45 -7.95 21.53 -38.24
CA GLU A 45 -6.56 21.39 -37.79
C GLU A 45 -6.42 21.73 -36.30
N ALA A 46 -7.04 22.82 -35.84
CA ALA A 46 -7.06 23.17 -34.42
C ALA A 46 -7.76 22.11 -33.56
N ALA A 47 -8.89 21.56 -34.03
CA ALA A 47 -9.59 20.49 -33.34
C ALA A 47 -8.76 19.19 -33.28
N LEU A 48 -8.08 18.84 -34.37
CA LEU A 48 -7.20 17.68 -34.44
C LEU A 48 -6.03 17.81 -33.46
N GLU A 49 -5.39 18.98 -33.42
CA GLU A 49 -4.27 19.23 -32.51
C GLU A 49 -4.69 19.11 -31.03
N LYS A 50 -5.87 19.66 -30.68
CA LYS A 50 -6.45 19.49 -29.36
C LYS A 50 -6.71 18.01 -29.02
N GLN A 51 -7.19 17.23 -30.00
CA GLN A 51 -7.47 15.82 -29.79
C GLN A 51 -6.17 14.99 -29.63
N LYS A 52 -5.10 15.32 -30.34
CA LYS A 52 -3.78 14.69 -30.16
C LYS A 52 -3.26 14.91 -28.74
N GLN A 53 -3.29 16.17 -28.27
CA GLN A 53 -2.88 16.51 -26.89
C GLN A 53 -3.70 15.76 -25.84
N LYS A 54 -5.01 15.60 -26.06
CA LYS A 54 -5.88 14.83 -25.19
C LYS A 54 -5.47 13.36 -25.15
N VAL A 55 -5.23 12.74 -26.30
CA VAL A 55 -4.79 11.33 -26.39
C VAL A 55 -3.44 11.13 -25.71
N ASP A 56 -2.49 12.04 -25.90
CA ASP A 56 -1.18 11.97 -25.25
C ASP A 56 -1.30 12.08 -23.73
N LYS A 57 -2.18 12.96 -23.24
CA LYS A 57 -2.48 13.08 -21.80
C LYS A 57 -3.09 11.79 -21.26
N GLU A 58 -4.10 11.24 -21.91
CA GLU A 58 -4.76 9.99 -21.50
C GLU A 58 -3.79 8.80 -21.51
N LYS A 59 -2.87 8.75 -22.49
CA LYS A 59 -1.81 7.73 -22.54
C LYS A 59 -0.85 7.84 -21.35
N ASN A 60 -0.47 9.06 -20.98
CA ASN A 60 0.39 9.30 -19.81
C ASN A 60 -0.32 8.94 -18.50
N GLU A 61 -1.59 9.31 -18.36
CA GLU A 61 -2.43 8.92 -17.21
C GLU A 61 -2.59 7.39 -17.12
N GLY A 62 -2.85 6.73 -18.25
CA GLY A 62 -2.93 5.27 -18.31
C GLY A 62 -1.63 4.58 -17.91
N ALA A 63 -0.48 5.12 -18.33
CA ALA A 63 0.83 4.60 -17.92
C ALA A 63 1.10 4.81 -16.41
N ALA A 64 0.67 5.95 -15.84
CA ALA A 64 0.77 6.22 -14.41
C ALA A 64 -0.10 5.24 -13.60
N LEU A 65 -1.37 5.06 -13.99
CA LEU A 65 -2.29 4.12 -13.36
C LEU A 65 -1.78 2.68 -13.43
N LYS A 66 -1.21 2.26 -14.56
CA LYS A 66 -0.62 0.92 -14.70
C LYS A 66 0.52 0.69 -13.69
N ARG A 67 1.37 1.70 -13.48
CA ARG A 67 2.48 1.63 -12.51
C ARG A 67 1.94 1.56 -11.08
N GLU A 68 0.96 2.39 -10.74
CA GLU A 68 0.35 2.39 -9.42
C GLU A 68 -0.32 1.04 -9.11
N ASN A 69 -1.06 0.48 -10.08
CA ASN A 69 -1.69 -0.82 -9.94
C ASN A 69 -0.65 -1.93 -9.69
N GLN A 70 0.46 -1.92 -10.42
CA GLN A 70 1.55 -2.85 -10.19
C GLN A 70 2.14 -2.72 -8.77
N ASN A 71 2.41 -1.49 -8.31
CA ASN A 71 2.91 -1.24 -6.97
C ASN A 71 1.94 -1.73 -5.88
N LEU A 72 0.63 -1.53 -6.08
CA LEU A 72 -0.40 -2.01 -5.16
C LEU A 72 -0.46 -3.53 -5.11
N MET A 73 -0.35 -4.22 -6.26
CA MET A 73 -0.26 -5.69 -6.28
C MET A 73 0.95 -6.20 -5.51
N GLU A 74 2.13 -5.62 -5.74
CA GLU A 74 3.35 -5.99 -5.01
C GLU A 74 3.23 -5.74 -3.50
N LEU A 75 2.58 -4.64 -3.10
CA LEU A 75 2.32 -4.34 -1.69
C LEU A 75 1.36 -5.37 -1.06
N CYS A 76 0.28 -5.73 -1.76
CA CYS A 76 -0.65 -6.76 -1.32
C CYS A 76 0.05 -8.10 -1.12
N ASP A 77 0.89 -8.53 -2.06
CA ASP A 77 1.66 -9.76 -1.94
C ASP A 77 2.60 -9.76 -0.72
N ASN A 78 3.25 -8.63 -0.45
CA ASN A 78 4.15 -8.48 0.70
C ASN A 78 3.39 -8.48 2.03
N LEU A 79 2.21 -7.85 2.07
CA LEU A 79 1.32 -7.88 3.23
C LEU A 79 0.83 -9.29 3.50
N GLU A 80 0.44 -10.04 2.47
CA GLU A 80 -0.02 -11.42 2.62
C GLU A 80 1.09 -12.34 3.15
N LYS A 81 2.32 -12.21 2.63
CA LYS A 81 3.50 -12.92 3.17
C LYS A 81 3.75 -12.57 4.64
N THR A 82 3.60 -11.29 5.01
CA THR A 82 3.78 -10.83 6.39
C THR A 82 2.69 -11.39 7.30
N ARG A 83 1.43 -11.39 6.84
CA ARG A 83 0.28 -11.97 7.54
C ARG A 83 0.50 -13.46 7.82
N GLN A 84 0.96 -14.23 6.83
CA GLN A 84 1.24 -15.66 6.99
C GLN A 84 2.35 -15.92 8.01
N LYS A 85 3.42 -15.12 8.00
CA LYS A 85 4.50 -15.22 9.01
C LYS A 85 3.99 -14.95 10.42
N LEU A 86 3.22 -13.87 10.60
CA LEU A 86 2.64 -13.52 11.91
C LEU A 86 1.67 -14.59 12.40
N PHE A 87 0.86 -15.16 11.51
CA PHE A 87 -0.04 -16.26 11.86
C PHE A 87 0.72 -17.50 12.34
N HIS A 88 1.81 -17.86 11.65
CA HIS A 88 2.66 -18.96 12.08
C HIS A 88 3.33 -18.68 13.44
N GLU A 89 3.86 -17.47 13.63
CA GLU A 89 4.45 -17.07 14.91
C GLU A 89 3.42 -17.12 16.05
N LEU A 90 2.20 -16.64 15.81
CA LEU A 90 1.11 -16.71 16.78
C LEU A 90 0.84 -18.16 17.22
N GLN A 91 0.71 -19.09 16.26
CA GLN A 91 0.49 -20.50 16.55
C GLN A 91 1.64 -21.12 17.38
N MET A 92 2.88 -20.74 17.10
CA MET A 92 4.04 -21.16 17.88
C MET A 92 3.98 -20.62 19.32
N LYS A 93 3.57 -19.36 19.51
CA LYS A 93 3.39 -18.76 20.84
C LYS A 93 2.25 -19.41 21.62
N GLU A 94 1.12 -19.70 20.99
CA GLU A 94 0.02 -20.44 21.62
C GLU A 94 0.48 -21.82 22.12
N SER A 95 1.23 -22.54 21.28
CA SER A 95 1.80 -23.84 21.66
C SER A 95 2.77 -23.73 22.85
N GLN A 96 3.58 -22.66 22.88
CA GLN A 96 4.48 -22.37 23.99
C GLN A 96 3.73 -22.06 25.30
N ILE A 97 2.66 -21.28 25.22
CA ILE A 97 1.79 -20.96 26.37
C ILE A 97 1.18 -22.24 26.93
N ASN A 98 0.56 -23.07 26.08
CA ASN A 98 -0.05 -24.33 26.50
C ASN A 98 0.95 -25.25 27.22
N PHE A 99 2.19 -25.32 26.72
CA PHE A 99 3.26 -26.10 27.36
C PHE A 99 3.64 -25.55 28.74
N GLN A 100 3.79 -24.22 28.87
CA GLN A 100 4.11 -23.57 30.14
C GLN A 100 2.98 -23.69 31.16
N GLU A 101 1.72 -23.61 30.73
CA GLU A 101 0.55 -23.85 31.57
C GLU A 101 0.53 -25.27 32.13
N GLY A 102 0.84 -26.28 31.30
CA GLY A 102 0.98 -27.67 31.75
C GLY A 102 2.05 -27.84 32.82
N GLN A 103 3.23 -27.23 32.63
CA GLN A 103 4.29 -27.24 33.64
C GLN A 103 3.86 -26.54 34.94
N LEU A 104 3.17 -25.41 34.84
CA LEU A 104 2.68 -24.67 36.00
C LEU A 104 1.68 -25.51 36.80
N ILE A 105 0.76 -26.21 36.13
CA ILE A 105 -0.20 -27.12 36.77
C ILE A 105 0.53 -28.25 37.50
N SER A 106 1.54 -28.86 36.87
CA SER A 106 2.34 -29.92 37.50
C SER A 106 3.08 -29.41 38.74
N SER A 107 3.72 -28.24 38.65
CA SER A 107 4.43 -27.61 39.76
C SER A 107 3.50 -27.29 40.93
N LYS A 108 2.30 -26.74 40.65
CA LYS A 108 1.27 -26.51 41.69
C LYS A 108 0.88 -27.78 42.42
N LYS A 109 0.63 -28.88 41.69
CA LYS A 109 0.33 -30.20 42.31
C LYS A 109 1.47 -30.70 43.20
N GLN A 110 2.72 -30.51 42.77
CA GLN A 110 3.89 -30.90 43.56
C GLN A 110 3.99 -30.09 44.86
N VAL A 111 3.78 -28.77 44.79
CA VAL A 111 3.76 -27.88 45.96
C VAL A 111 2.65 -28.29 46.94
N GLU A 112 1.45 -28.58 46.45
CA GLU A 112 0.34 -29.05 47.27
C GLU A 112 0.67 -30.37 48.00
N SER A 113 1.25 -31.34 47.29
CA SER A 113 1.68 -32.62 47.88
C SER A 113 2.73 -32.42 48.98
N LEU A 114 3.79 -31.66 48.69
CA LEU A 114 4.83 -31.36 49.68
C LEU A 114 4.25 -30.60 50.89
N GLY A 115 3.29 -29.72 50.66
CA GLY A 115 2.57 -29.02 51.73
C GLY A 115 1.74 -29.96 52.62
N GLN A 116 1.15 -31.01 52.05
CA GLN A 116 0.46 -32.06 52.82
C GLN A 116 1.44 -32.91 53.63
N ASP A 117 2.54 -33.34 53.01
CA ASP A 117 3.59 -34.10 53.69
C ASP A 117 4.19 -33.31 54.86
N PHE A 118 4.46 -32.01 54.66
CA PHE A 118 4.95 -31.14 55.72
C PHE A 118 3.96 -31.05 56.90
N LYS A 119 2.66 -30.89 56.62
CA LYS A 119 1.63 -30.90 57.68
C LYS A 119 1.61 -32.24 58.43
N ARG A 120 1.70 -33.36 57.71
CA ARG A 120 1.76 -34.70 58.30
C ARG A 120 2.97 -34.87 59.20
N TYR A 121 4.17 -34.56 58.71
CA TYR A 121 5.41 -34.68 59.49
C TYR A 121 5.41 -33.78 60.73
N LYS A 122 4.86 -32.56 60.61
CA LYS A 122 4.68 -31.67 61.76
C LYS A 122 3.80 -32.31 62.83
N SER A 123 2.65 -32.89 62.45
CA SER A 123 1.77 -33.58 63.40
C SER A 123 2.38 -34.85 64.00
N GLU A 124 3.21 -35.57 63.26
CA GLU A 124 3.95 -36.74 63.79
C GLU A 124 5.03 -36.31 64.79
N LEU A 125 5.74 -35.20 64.53
CA LEU A 125 6.73 -34.62 65.45
C LEU A 125 6.10 -34.14 66.76
N GLU A 126 4.93 -33.51 66.69
CA GLU A 126 4.19 -33.04 67.88
C GLU A 126 3.69 -34.20 68.78
N LYS A 127 3.50 -35.39 68.21
CA LYS A 127 3.05 -36.60 68.94
C LYS A 127 4.18 -37.42 69.53
N GLN A 128 5.44 -37.12 69.20
CA GLN A 128 6.60 -37.79 69.82
C GLN A 128 6.61 -37.45 71.32
N PRO A 129 6.68 -38.45 72.22
CA PRO A 129 6.79 -38.17 73.65
C PRO A 129 8.09 -37.41 73.92
N LYS A 130 8.04 -36.41 74.82
CA LYS A 130 9.23 -35.76 75.37
C LYS A 130 10.02 -36.77 76.21
N THR A 131 10.75 -37.68 75.59
CA THR A 131 11.84 -38.40 76.25
C THR A 131 13.09 -37.52 76.23
N PHE A 132 13.03 -36.41 76.98
CA PHE A 132 14.20 -35.95 77.71
C PHE A 132 13.98 -36.42 79.15
N GLY A 133 14.40 -37.65 79.39
CA GLY A 133 14.67 -38.10 80.74
C GLY A 133 15.84 -37.28 81.29
N ASN A 134 15.72 -36.91 82.56
CA ASN A 134 16.83 -36.44 83.38
C ASN A 134 18.08 -37.28 83.12
N GLY A 135 19.17 -36.61 82.81
CA GLY A 135 20.51 -37.18 82.75
C GLY A 135 21.51 -36.05 82.92
N ASP A 136 21.79 -35.70 84.17
CA ASP A 136 23.00 -34.95 84.52
C ASP A 136 24.21 -35.74 84.00
N THR A 137 24.84 -35.26 82.93
CA THR A 137 26.26 -35.48 82.69
C THR A 137 26.82 -34.24 82.02
N SER A 138 27.44 -33.42 82.86
CA SER A 138 28.45 -32.44 82.52
C SER A 138 29.43 -33.00 81.49
N PHE A 139 29.72 -32.28 80.41
CA PHE A 139 31.06 -32.25 79.79
C PHE A 139 31.21 -31.01 78.91
N GLU A 140 32.13 -30.14 79.32
CA GLU A 140 32.74 -29.08 78.52
C GLU A 140 33.31 -29.63 77.20
N ASN A 141 33.20 -28.84 76.13
CA ASN A 141 34.34 -28.29 75.37
C ASN A 141 33.91 -27.89 73.94
N THR A 142 33.90 -26.59 73.68
CA THR A 142 34.22 -26.03 72.34
C THR A 142 35.70 -26.30 72.05
N PRO A 143 36.16 -26.49 70.79
CA PRO A 143 36.46 -25.32 69.96
C PRO A 143 36.41 -25.48 68.42
N GLN A 144 36.25 -24.32 67.79
CA GLN A 144 36.90 -23.81 66.56
C GLN A 144 36.61 -24.36 65.14
N ARG A 145 36.29 -23.36 64.30
CA ARG A 145 36.36 -23.27 62.83
C ARG A 145 37.59 -23.94 62.19
N SER A 146 37.38 -24.47 60.98
CA SER A 146 38.28 -24.18 59.85
C SER A 146 37.48 -24.06 58.53
N ASN A 147 37.66 -22.92 57.87
CA ASN A 147 37.38 -22.71 56.45
C ASN A 147 38.49 -23.40 55.65
N THR A 148 38.16 -23.93 54.48
CA THR A 148 39.00 -24.13 53.27
C THR A 148 38.11 -24.89 52.27
N GLY A 149 38.03 -24.62 50.97
CA GLY A 149 38.69 -23.72 50.04
C GLY A 149 38.17 -24.12 48.66
#